data_AF-A0A329ZFE2-F1
#
_entry.id   AF-A0A329ZFE2-F1
#
_cell.length_a   1.000
_cell.length_b   1.000
_cell.length_c   1.000
_cell.angle_alpha   90.00
_cell.angle_beta   90.00
_cell.angle_gamma   90.00
#
_symmetry.space_group_name_H-M   'P 1'
#
loop_
_entity.id
_entity.type
_entity.pdbx_description
1 polymer ?
#
loop_
_entity_poly.entity_id
_entity_poly.type
_entity_poly.pdbx_seq_one_letter_code
_entity_poly.pdbx_strand_id
1 'polypeptide(L)'
;MKNTSEYTQSVENFQKFVSLRNKVAIWLSVVILVCYYAFVISVGMFPEVLGYRLGPSSITLGILIGIFLIMLCILTTGLYTFFANQHFDKLQSNVLEELERSGALEDLKNGK
;
A
#
# COMPACT_ATOMS: atom_id res chain seq x y z
N MET A 1 -36.67 11.78 -11.79
CA MET A 1 -36.64 10.31 -11.80
C MET A 1 -35.18 9.90 -11.80
N LYS A 2 -34.71 9.11 -10.83
CA LYS A 2 -33.33 8.59 -10.84
C LYS A 2 -33.16 7.78 -12.13
N ASN A 3 -32.18 8.12 -12.96
CA ASN A 3 -31.92 7.37 -14.18
C ASN A 3 -31.27 6.04 -13.76
N THR A 4 -32.08 4.98 -13.61
CA THR A 4 -31.69 3.72 -12.96
C THR A 4 -30.40 3.11 -13.53
N SER A 5 -30.16 3.27 -14.83
CA SER A 5 -28.93 2.85 -15.50
C SER A 5 -27.68 3.57 -14.97
N GLU A 6 -27.76 4.89 -14.76
CA GLU A 6 -26.61 5.68 -14.26
C GLU A 6 -26.31 5.36 -12.80
N TYR A 7 -27.34 5.05 -12.01
CA TYR A 7 -27.18 4.64 -10.61
C TYR A 7 -26.44 3.30 -10.48
N THR A 8 -26.87 2.27 -11.21
CA THR A 8 -26.21 0.96 -11.13
C THR A 8 -24.76 1.06 -11.60
N GLN A 9 -24.50 1.83 -12.65
CA GLN A 9 -23.17 1.99 -13.21
C GLN A 9 -22.20 2.74 -12.28
N SER A 10 -22.65 3.80 -11.59
CA SER A 10 -21.81 4.52 -10.64
C SER A 10 -21.43 3.65 -9.43
N VAL A 11 -22.35 2.83 -8.94
CA VAL A 11 -22.10 1.86 -7.86
C VAL A 11 -21.11 0.77 -8.31
N GLU A 12 -21.25 0.23 -9.52
CA GLU A 12 -20.27 -0.74 -10.06
C GLU A 12 -18.87 -0.15 -10.20
N ASN A 13 -18.75 1.08 -10.70
CA ASN A 13 -17.48 1.78 -10.85
C ASN A 13 -16.81 2.03 -9.49
N PHE A 14 -17.61 2.38 -8.47
CA PHE A 14 -17.12 2.48 -7.09
C PHE A 14 -16.60 1.16 -6.55
N GLN A 15 -17.34 0.06 -6.73
CA GLN A 15 -16.87 -1.26 -6.31
C GLN A 15 -15.56 -1.67 -7.00
N LYS A 16 -15.44 -1.39 -8.31
CA LYS A 16 -14.20 -1.61 -9.07
C LYS A 16 -13.04 -0.81 -8.47
N PHE A 17 -13.25 0.47 -8.18
CA PHE A 17 -12.27 1.33 -7.52
C PHE A 17 -11.82 0.79 -6.15
N VAL A 18 -12.78 0.42 -5.29
CA VAL A 18 -12.48 -0.15 -3.96
C VAL A 18 -11.69 -1.46 -4.10
N SER A 19 -12.05 -2.32 -5.04
CA SER A 19 -11.34 -3.58 -5.29
C SER A 19 -9.90 -3.35 -5.76
N LEU A 20 -9.66 -2.35 -6.62
CA LEU A 20 -8.33 -1.98 -7.10
C LEU A 20 -7.46 -1.48 -5.95
N ARG A 21 -8.00 -0.55 -5.14
CA ARG A 21 -7.34 0.00 -3.96
C ARG A 21 -7.00 -1.09 -2.95
N ASN A 22 -7.91 -2.03 -2.71
CA ASN A 22 -7.68 -3.12 -1.76
C ASN A 22 -6.59 -4.10 -2.25
N LYS A 23 -6.60 -4.47 -3.54
CA LYS A 23 -5.54 -5.29 -4.13
C LYS A 23 -4.16 -4.66 -3.97
N VAL A 24 -4.09 -3.35 -4.22
CA VAL A 24 -2.90 -2.51 -4.01
C VAL A 24 -2.47 -2.52 -2.53
N ALA A 25 -3.39 -2.32 -1.60
CA ALA A 25 -3.07 -2.36 -0.17
C ALA A 25 -2.54 -3.73 0.27
N ILE A 26 -3.17 -4.82 -0.17
CA ILE A 26 -2.75 -6.20 0.14
C ILE A 26 -1.37 -6.49 -0.45
N TRP A 27 -1.13 -6.12 -1.70
CA TRP A 27 0.16 -6.36 -2.34
C TRP A 27 1.30 -5.64 -1.59
N LEU A 28 1.10 -4.38 -1.20
CA LEU A 28 2.07 -3.66 -0.40
C LEU A 28 2.29 -4.30 0.98
N SER A 29 1.21 -4.74 1.63
CA SER A 29 1.29 -5.44 2.91
C SER A 29 2.14 -6.70 2.80
N VAL A 30 1.94 -7.50 1.74
CA VAL A 30 2.74 -8.71 1.47
C VAL A 30 4.22 -8.36 1.24
N VAL A 31 4.53 -7.31 0.49
CA VAL A 31 5.93 -6.89 0.25
C VAL A 31 6.62 -6.54 1.57
N ILE A 32 5.98 -5.73 2.42
CA ILE A 32 6.53 -5.37 3.73
C ILE A 32 6.69 -6.61 4.62
N LEU A 33 5.69 -7.50 4.61
CA LEU A 33 5.71 -8.75 5.36
C LEU A 33 6.91 -9.62 4.96
N VAL A 34 7.16 -9.77 3.65
CA VAL A 34 8.29 -10.54 3.11
C VAL A 34 9.61 -9.92 3.53
N CYS A 35 9.79 -8.60 3.39
CA CYS A 35 11.02 -7.90 3.81
C CYS A 35 11.27 -8.07 5.31
N TYR A 36 10.22 -7.96 6.14
CA TYR A 36 10.31 -8.14 7.57
C TYR A 36 10.76 -9.56 7.95
N TYR A 37 10.07 -10.60 7.45
CA TYR A 37 10.43 -11.98 7.81
C TYR A 37 11.77 -12.40 7.22
N ALA A 38 12.14 -11.94 6.03
CA ALA A 38 13.47 -12.19 5.47
C ALA A 38 14.57 -11.66 6.41
N PHE A 39 14.38 -10.47 6.98
CA PHE A 39 15.31 -9.91 7.97
C PHE A 39 15.31 -10.71 9.27
N VAL A 40 14.14 -10.99 9.84
CA VAL A 40 14.00 -11.73 11.10
C VAL A 40 14.63 -13.13 11.00
N ILE A 41 14.38 -13.85 9.91
CA ILE A 41 14.99 -15.15 9.65
C ILE A 41 16.51 -15.03 9.53
N SER A 42 17.01 -14.00 8.83
CA SER A 42 18.45 -13.75 8.71
C SER A 42 19.11 -13.55 10.08
N VAL A 43 18.45 -12.82 10.98
CA VAL A 43 18.90 -12.61 12.37
C VAL A 43 18.98 -13.92 13.16
N GLY A 44 18.03 -14.82 12.97
CA GLY A 44 18.03 -16.12 13.66
C GLY A 44 19.03 -17.14 13.08
N MET A 45 19.20 -17.17 11.76
CA MET A 45 20.02 -18.18 11.07
C MET A 45 21.49 -17.82 10.94
N PHE A 46 21.82 -16.53 10.82
CA PHE A 46 23.20 -16.07 10.56
C PHE A 46 23.70 -15.04 11.59
N PRO A 47 23.61 -15.31 12.90
CA PRO A 47 24.02 -14.35 13.93
C PRO A 47 25.52 -14.04 13.87
N GLU A 48 26.38 -14.98 13.45
CA GLU A 48 27.82 -14.76 13.31
C GLU A 48 28.15 -13.76 12.19
N VAL A 49 27.41 -13.82 11.07
CA VAL A 49 27.59 -12.92 9.93
C VAL A 49 27.11 -11.51 10.28
N LEU A 50 25.95 -11.40 10.92
CA LEU A 50 25.38 -10.12 11.35
C LEU A 50 26.16 -9.51 12.53
N GLY A 51 26.78 -10.34 13.36
CA GLY A 51 27.63 -9.94 14.48
C GLY A 51 29.05 -9.56 14.06
N TYR A 52 29.44 -9.80 12.81
CA TYR A 52 30.77 -9.47 12.32
C TYR A 52 31.04 -7.96 12.45
N ARG A 53 32.10 -7.62 13.18
CA ARG A 53 32.48 -6.23 13.46
C ARG A 53 33.29 -5.67 12.30
N LEU A 54 32.92 -4.47 11.86
CA LEU A 54 33.66 -3.74 10.84
C LEU A 54 34.75 -2.89 11.52
N GLY A 55 35.96 -3.46 11.56
CA GLY A 55 37.15 -2.80 12.10
C GLY A 55 37.15 -2.70 13.64
N PRO A 56 37.89 -1.75 14.24
CA PRO A 56 38.00 -1.59 15.69
C PRO A 56 36.75 -0.98 16.34
N SER A 57 35.71 -0.66 15.55
CA SER A 57 34.47 -0.04 16.03
C SER A 57 33.45 -1.08 16.49
N SER A 58 32.44 -0.63 17.24
CA SER A 58 31.29 -1.46 17.66
C SER A 58 30.25 -1.66 16.55
N ILE A 59 30.47 -1.12 15.34
CA ILE A 59 29.57 -1.28 14.20
C ILE A 59 29.67 -2.70 13.66
N THR A 60 28.53 -3.39 13.60
CA THR A 60 28.44 -4.74 13.01
C THR A 60 27.82 -4.70 11.62
N LEU A 61 28.05 -5.77 10.84
CA LEU A 61 27.38 -5.95 9.55
C LEU A 61 25.86 -5.89 9.68
N GLY A 62 25.30 -6.39 10.79
CA GLY A 62 23.87 -6.35 11.06
C GLY A 62 23.30 -4.95 11.22
N ILE A 63 24.05 -4.02 11.83
CA ILE A 63 23.63 -2.62 11.90
C ILE A 63 23.59 -2.02 10.50
N LEU A 64 24.59 -2.29 9.67
CA LEU A 64 24.65 -1.77 8.30
C LEU A 64 23.52 -2.33 7.43
N ILE A 65 23.28 -3.65 7.49
CA ILE A 65 22.20 -4.33 6.78
C ILE A 65 20.84 -3.83 7.26
N GLY A 66 20.66 -3.64 8.58
CA GLY A 66 19.43 -3.10 9.16
C GLY A 66 19.12 -1.69 8.64
N ILE A 67 20.11 -0.80 8.64
CA ILE A 67 19.96 0.56 8.08
C ILE A 67 19.64 0.51 6.60
N PHE A 68 20.33 -0.33 5.83
CA PHE A 68 20.06 -0.53 4.41
C PHE A 68 18.62 -1.01 4.16
N LEU A 69 18.13 -1.93 4.98
CA LEU A 69 16.76 -2.44 4.90
C LEU A 69 15.72 -1.37 5.25
N ILE A 70 15.97 -0.56 6.28
CA ILE A 70 15.11 0.59 6.62
C ILE A 70 15.03 1.55 5.44
N MET A 71 16.16 1.91 4.83
CA MET A 71 16.20 2.77 3.65
C MET A 71 15.44 2.16 2.48
N LEU A 72 15.62 0.86 2.20
CA LEU A 72 14.85 0.14 1.18
C LEU A 72 13.34 0.17 1.45
N CYS A 73 12.91 -0.06 2.69
CA CYS A 73 11.51 -0.02 3.08
C CYS A 73 10.92 1.38 2.87
N ILE A 74 11.64 2.44 3.28
CA ILE A 74 11.21 3.83 3.09
C ILE A 74 11.12 4.16 1.60
N LEU A 75 12.14 3.82 0.81
CA LEU A 75 12.16 4.08 -0.63
C LEU A 75 11.02 3.35 -1.35
N THR A 76 10.82 2.07 -1.05
CA THR A 76 9.75 1.26 -1.66
C THR A 76 8.38 1.82 -1.29
N THR A 77 8.17 2.15 -0.01
CA THR A 77 6.92 2.77 0.45
C THR A 77 6.69 4.14 -0.22
N GLY A 78 7.73 4.97 -0.33
CA GLY A 78 7.65 6.29 -0.94
C GLY A 78 7.38 6.24 -2.44
N LEU A 79 8.15 5.46 -3.20
CA LEU A 79 7.96 5.28 -4.64
C LEU A 79 6.57 4.73 -4.95
N TYR A 80 6.14 3.75 -4.16
CA TYR A 80 4.83 3.14 -4.33
C TYR A 80 3.69 4.09 -4.00
N THR A 81 3.74 4.77 -2.85
CA THR A 81 2.69 5.72 -2.45
C THR A 81 2.63 6.89 -3.42
N PHE A 82 3.75 7.36 -3.95
CA PHE A 82 3.77 8.36 -5.01
C PHE A 82 3.03 7.88 -6.27
N PHE A 83 3.37 6.69 -6.78
CA PHE A 83 2.72 6.12 -7.96
C PHE A 83 1.23 5.85 -7.73
N ALA A 84 0.89 5.30 -6.55
CA ALA A 84 -0.47 5.02 -6.16
C ALA A 84 -1.27 6.32 -6.07
N ASN A 85 -0.82 7.32 -5.31
CA ASN A 85 -1.54 8.58 -5.13
C ASN A 85 -1.82 9.26 -6.48
N GLN A 86 -0.83 9.31 -7.38
CA GLN A 86 -1.03 9.93 -8.70
C GLN A 86 -2.09 9.22 -9.55
N HIS A 87 -2.18 7.89 -9.47
CA HIS A 87 -3.16 7.11 -10.25
C HIS A 87 -4.54 7.08 -9.59
N PHE A 88 -4.58 6.89 -8.27
CA PHE A 88 -5.81 6.75 -7.50
C PHE A 88 -6.54 8.08 -7.33
N ASP A 89 -5.85 9.22 -7.17
CA ASP A 89 -6.51 10.51 -6.93
C ASP A 89 -7.43 10.91 -8.10
N LYS A 90 -6.96 10.71 -9.34
CA LYS A 90 -7.77 10.97 -10.55
C LYS A 90 -8.97 10.03 -10.64
N LEU A 91 -8.75 8.73 -10.40
CA LEU A 91 -9.82 7.74 -10.42
C LEU A 91 -10.86 8.01 -9.33
N GLN A 92 -10.40 8.40 -8.15
CA GLN A 92 -11.24 8.69 -7.00
C GLN A 92 -12.14 9.89 -7.27
N SER A 93 -11.60 10.97 -7.82
CA SER A 93 -12.37 12.16 -8.19
C SER A 93 -13.50 11.82 -9.17
N ASN A 94 -13.18 11.08 -10.23
CA ASN A 94 -14.16 10.71 -11.25
C ASN A 94 -15.28 9.83 -10.68
N VAL A 95 -14.93 8.82 -9.86
CA VAL A 95 -15.91 7.93 -9.23
C VAL A 95 -16.80 8.68 -8.24
N LEU A 96 -16.24 9.66 -7.50
CA LEU A 96 -17.04 10.48 -6.57
C LEU A 96 -18.06 11.34 -7.32
N GLU A 97 -17.64 11.98 -8.41
CA GLU A 97 -18.50 12.82 -9.25
C GLU A 97 -19.65 12.00 -9.89
N GLU A 98 -19.37 10.77 -10.36
CA GLU A 98 -20.39 9.85 -10.86
C GLU A 98 -21.41 9.44 -9.78
N LEU A 99 -20.94 9.18 -8.56
CA LEU A 99 -21.81 8.84 -7.42
C LEU A 99 -22.68 10.02 -6.98
N GLU A 100 -22.16 11.24 -7.00
CA GLU A 100 -22.91 12.47 -6.70
C GLU A 100 -23.98 12.72 -7.76
N ARG A 101 -23.62 12.66 -9.05
CA ARG A 101 -24.55 12.91 -10.17
C ARG A 101 -25.71 11.91 -10.21
N SER A 102 -25.45 10.67 -9.83
CA SER A 102 -26.46 9.60 -9.81
C SER A 102 -27.34 9.60 -8.54
N GLY A 103 -27.01 10.41 -7.52
CA GLY A 103 -27.67 10.38 -6.21
C GLY A 103 -27.38 9.10 -5.40
N ALA A 104 -26.46 8.25 -5.87
CA ALA A 104 -26.03 7.04 -5.18
C ALA A 104 -25.18 7.36 -3.94
N LEU A 105 -24.44 8.47 -3.96
CA LEU A 105 -23.61 8.89 -2.83
C LEU A 105 -24.43 9.11 -1.55
N GLU A 106 -25.61 9.74 -1.65
CA GLU A 106 -26.49 9.97 -0.51
C GLU A 106 -27.08 8.67 0.03
N ASP A 107 -27.48 7.75 -0.85
CA ASP A 107 -28.02 6.46 -0.44
C ASP A 107 -26.95 5.63 0.30
N LEU A 108 -25.74 5.56 -0.24
CA LEU A 108 -24.60 4.86 0.37
C LEU A 108 -24.20 5.47 1.73
N LYS A 109 -24.21 6.80 1.87
CA LYS A 109 -23.94 7.48 3.15
C LYS A 109 -25.00 7.17 4.21
N ASN A 110 -26.24 6.95 3.79
CA ASN A 110 -27.37 6.62 4.66
C ASN A 110 -27.52 5.11 4.90
N GLY A 111 -26.60 4.28 4.38
CA GLY A 111 -26.63 2.82 4.54
C GLY A 111 -27.79 2.13 3.82
N LYS A 112 -28.33 2.76 2.77
CA LYS A 112 -29.39 2.20 1.93
C LYS A 112 -28.85 1.33 0.81
#